data_AF-A0A2J8IXG8-F1
#
_entry.id   AF-A0A2J8IXG8-F1
#
_cell.length_a   1.000
_cell.length_b   1.000
_cell.length_c   1.000
_cell.angle_alpha   90.00
_cell.angle_beta   90.00
_cell.angle_gamma   90.00
#
_symmetry.space_group_name_H-M   'P 1'
#
loop_
_entity.id
_entity.type
_entity.pdbx_description
1 polymer ?
#
loop_
_entity_poly.entity_id
_entity_poly.type
_entity_poly.pdbx_seq_one_letter_code
_entity_poly.pdbx_strand_id
1 'polypeptide(L)'
;MYTFDQATGGTAQFEAHSDAQALVLLDVTPDQSMVDEGMAREVINRIQKLRKKCNLVPTDEITVYYKAKSEGTYLNSVIESHTEFIFTTIKAPLKPYPVSPSDKVLIQEKTQLKGSELEITLTRGSSLPGPACAYVNLNICANGSEQGGVLLLENPKGDNRLDLLKLKSVVTSIFGVKNTELAVFHDETEIQNQTDLLSLSGKTLCVTAGSAPSLINSSSTLLCQYINLQLLNAEPQECLMGTVGTLLLENPLGQNGLTHQGLLYEAAKVFGLRSRKLKLFLNETQTQEITEDIPVKTLNMKTVYVSVLPTTADF
;
A
#
# COMPACT_ATOMS: atom_id res chain seq x y z
N MET A 1 6.91 -18.71 -46.75
CA MET A 1 7.91 -18.68 -45.68
C MET A 1 9.28 -18.77 -46.32
N TYR A 2 10.14 -17.78 -46.13
CA TYR A 2 11.53 -17.86 -46.53
C TYR A 2 12.29 -18.59 -45.43
N THR A 3 12.91 -19.73 -45.74
CA THR A 3 13.75 -20.48 -44.81
C THR A 3 15.19 -20.25 -45.24
N PHE A 4 15.99 -19.57 -44.41
CA PHE A 4 17.43 -19.45 -44.64
C PHE A 4 18.13 -20.74 -44.23
N ASP A 5 19.00 -21.24 -45.10
CA ASP A 5 19.74 -22.48 -44.91
C ASP A 5 20.77 -22.30 -43.77
N GLN A 6 20.67 -23.14 -42.73
CA GLN A 6 21.44 -23.05 -41.48
C GLN A 6 22.89 -23.54 -41.63
N ALA A 7 23.61 -23.03 -42.63
CA ALA A 7 24.97 -23.42 -42.92
C ALA A 7 26.01 -22.45 -42.31
N THR A 8 25.83 -21.97 -41.08
CA THR A 8 26.94 -21.43 -40.23
C THR A 8 26.45 -21.05 -38.82
N GLY A 9 26.52 -22.01 -37.89
CA GLY A 9 26.94 -21.87 -36.48
C GLY A 9 26.52 -20.71 -35.55
N GLY A 10 25.61 -19.79 -35.88
CA GLY A 10 25.41 -18.58 -35.05
C GLY A 10 24.00 -18.02 -34.88
N THR A 11 22.94 -18.60 -35.46
CA THR A 11 21.65 -17.90 -35.60
C THR A 11 20.47 -18.57 -34.88
N ALA A 12 20.58 -18.82 -33.58
CA ALA A 12 19.41 -19.04 -32.72
C ALA A 12 18.86 -17.73 -32.12
N GLN A 13 19.53 -16.61 -32.41
CA GLN A 13 19.34 -15.33 -31.74
C GLN A 13 18.19 -14.49 -32.30
N PHE A 14 17.86 -14.64 -33.58
CA PHE A 14 16.87 -13.79 -34.25
C PHE A 14 15.80 -14.60 -34.98
N GLU A 15 14.53 -14.24 -34.76
CA GLU A 15 13.40 -14.75 -35.51
C GLU A 15 12.96 -13.71 -36.56
N ALA A 16 12.81 -14.14 -37.81
CA ALA A 16 12.56 -13.25 -38.94
C ALA A 16 11.12 -13.40 -39.46
N HIS A 17 10.43 -12.27 -39.63
CA HIS A 17 9.16 -12.19 -40.36
C HIS A 17 9.28 -11.15 -41.47
N SER A 18 8.76 -11.43 -42.66
CA SER A 18 8.77 -10.48 -43.77
C SER A 18 7.40 -10.34 -44.40
N ASP A 19 7.06 -9.10 -44.73
CA ASP A 19 5.98 -8.74 -45.66
C ASP A 19 6.61 -7.95 -46.81
N ALA A 20 5.97 -7.89 -47.98
CA ALA A 20 6.54 -7.46 -49.27
C ALA A 20 7.32 -6.12 -49.27
N GLN A 21 7.14 -5.27 -48.26
CA GLN A 21 7.83 -3.98 -48.09
C GLN A 21 8.68 -3.87 -46.82
N ALA A 22 8.67 -4.86 -45.92
CA ALA A 22 9.38 -4.81 -44.64
C ALA A 22 9.87 -6.18 -44.16
N LEU A 23 11.10 -6.22 -43.65
CA LEU A 23 11.68 -7.36 -42.93
C LEU A 23 11.79 -6.98 -41.45
N VAL A 24 11.16 -7.75 -40.58
CA VAL A 24 11.27 -7.66 -39.13
C VAL A 24 12.19 -8.79 -38.65
N LEU A 25 13.23 -8.42 -37.92
CA LEU A 25 14.13 -9.33 -37.21
C LEU A 25 13.95 -9.07 -35.72
N LEU A 26 13.40 -10.04 -35.00
CA LEU A 26 13.20 -9.97 -33.55
C LEU A 26 14.34 -10.72 -32.86
N ASP A 27 15.13 -10.02 -32.03
CA ASP A 27 16.06 -10.69 -31.12
C ASP A 27 15.26 -11.44 -30.06
N VAL A 28 15.39 -12.78 -30.03
CA VAL A 28 14.69 -13.66 -29.09
C VAL A 28 15.60 -14.12 -27.96
N THR A 29 16.79 -13.52 -27.80
CA THR A 29 17.68 -13.83 -26.69
C THR A 29 17.00 -13.42 -25.38
N PRO A 30 16.71 -14.36 -24.47
CA PRO A 30 16.10 -13.99 -23.20
C PRO A 30 17.09 -13.16 -22.39
N ASP A 31 16.73 -11.92 -22.10
CA ASP A 31 17.48 -11.11 -21.14
C ASP A 31 17.15 -11.54 -19.70
N GLN A 32 17.97 -11.09 -18.75
CA GLN A 32 17.78 -11.46 -17.34
C GLN A 32 16.43 -10.98 -16.80
N SER A 33 15.91 -9.83 -17.26
CA SER A 33 14.62 -9.31 -16.82
C SER A 33 13.45 -10.19 -17.27
N MET A 34 13.51 -10.75 -18.49
CA MET A 34 12.55 -11.73 -19.00
C MET A 34 12.58 -13.03 -18.18
N VAL A 35 13.76 -13.46 -17.76
CA VAL A 35 13.93 -14.64 -16.89
C VAL A 35 13.34 -14.37 -15.51
N ASP A 36 13.63 -13.22 -14.91
CA ASP A 36 13.13 -12.81 -13.59
C ASP A 36 11.59 -12.67 -13.60
N GLU A 37 11.03 -12.03 -14.62
CA GLU A 37 9.59 -11.90 -14.79
C GLU A 37 8.93 -13.28 -15.02
N GLY A 38 9.57 -14.15 -15.80
CA GLY A 38 9.16 -15.54 -15.97
C GLY A 38 9.12 -16.32 -14.65
N MET A 39 10.10 -16.09 -13.78
CA MET A 39 10.12 -16.66 -12.43
C MET A 39 8.99 -16.10 -11.55
N ALA A 40 8.72 -14.79 -11.62
CA ALA A 40 7.59 -14.19 -10.91
C ALA A 40 6.24 -14.79 -11.37
N ARG A 41 6.07 -15.03 -12.68
CA ARG A 41 4.89 -15.74 -13.23
C ARG A 41 4.77 -17.16 -12.70
N GLU A 42 5.87 -17.89 -12.53
CA GLU A 42 5.85 -19.21 -11.90
C GLU A 42 5.37 -19.15 -10.45
N VAL A 43 5.83 -18.17 -9.65
CA VAL A 43 5.37 -17.96 -8.27
C VAL A 43 3.86 -17.70 -8.22
N ILE A 44 3.37 -16.79 -9.07
CA ILE A 44 1.93 -16.49 -9.22
C ILE A 44 1.15 -17.77 -9.51
N ASN A 45 1.61 -18.59 -10.46
CA ASN A 45 0.95 -19.83 -10.84
C ASN A 45 0.87 -20.82 -9.66
N ARG A 46 1.90 -20.90 -8.81
CA ARG A 46 1.87 -21.76 -7.61
C ARG A 46 0.83 -21.27 -6.60
N ILE A 47 0.81 -19.97 -6.32
CA ILE A 47 -0.16 -19.35 -5.40
C ILE A 47 -1.60 -19.59 -5.89
N GLN A 48 -1.85 -19.37 -7.19
CA GLN A 48 -3.17 -19.60 -7.78
C GLN A 48 -3.62 -21.06 -7.73
N LYS A 49 -2.70 -22.02 -7.94
CA LYS A 49 -3.00 -23.45 -7.77
C LYS A 49 -3.37 -23.79 -6.32
N LEU A 50 -2.66 -23.22 -5.34
CA LEU A 50 -2.96 -23.40 -3.93
C LEU A 50 -4.34 -22.82 -3.55
N ARG A 51 -4.71 -21.65 -4.08
CA ARG A 51 -6.07 -21.10 -3.91
C ARG A 51 -7.16 -22.07 -4.37
N LYS A 52 -7.01 -22.62 -5.58
CA LYS A 52 -7.95 -23.60 -6.13
C LYS A 52 -8.06 -24.85 -5.24
N LYS A 53 -6.93 -25.33 -4.71
CA LYS A 53 -6.87 -26.49 -3.80
C LYS A 53 -7.61 -26.25 -2.48
N CYS A 54 -7.67 -25.00 -2.03
CA CYS A 54 -8.46 -24.59 -0.86
C CYS A 54 -9.91 -24.20 -1.19
N ASN A 55 -10.36 -24.37 -2.45
CA ASN A 55 -11.66 -23.91 -2.95
C ASN A 55 -11.91 -22.41 -2.73
N LEU A 56 -10.85 -21.59 -2.83
CA LEU A 56 -10.92 -20.15 -2.65
C LEU A 56 -11.18 -19.44 -3.98
N VAL A 57 -12.03 -18.43 -3.95
CA VAL A 57 -12.31 -17.53 -5.06
C VAL A 57 -11.44 -16.27 -4.99
N PRO A 58 -11.24 -15.52 -6.08
CA PRO A 58 -10.42 -14.31 -6.07
C PRO A 58 -10.87 -13.20 -5.11
N THR A 59 -12.12 -13.23 -4.66
CA THR A 59 -12.69 -12.31 -3.67
C THR A 59 -12.38 -12.70 -2.23
N ASP A 60 -11.88 -13.92 -1.99
CA ASP A 60 -11.56 -14.36 -0.65
C ASP A 60 -10.32 -13.64 -0.13
N GLU A 61 -10.48 -13.05 1.05
CA GLU A 61 -9.39 -12.39 1.75
C GLU A 61 -8.40 -13.42 2.32
N ILE A 62 -7.19 -13.40 1.77
CA ILE A 62 -6.10 -14.28 2.17
C ILE A 62 -4.80 -13.50 2.31
N THR A 63 -3.84 -14.06 3.06
CA THR A 63 -2.45 -13.60 3.10
C THR A 63 -1.54 -14.73 2.64
N VAL A 64 -0.55 -14.41 1.80
CA VAL A 64 0.42 -15.37 1.29
C VAL A 64 1.75 -15.16 1.98
N TYR A 65 2.25 -16.19 2.65
CA TYR A 65 3.59 -16.21 3.23
C TYR A 65 4.52 -17.03 2.35
N TYR A 66 5.75 -16.56 2.13
CA TYR A 66 6.74 -17.26 1.31
C TYR A 66 8.11 -17.35 1.99
N LYS A 67 8.77 -18.50 1.84
CA LYS A 67 10.13 -18.74 2.28
C LYS A 67 10.90 -19.43 1.17
N ALA A 68 11.85 -18.71 0.58
CA ALA A 68 12.81 -19.27 -0.35
C ALA A 68 13.94 -19.95 0.43
N LYS A 69 14.12 -21.25 0.25
CA LYS A 69 15.29 -21.99 0.70
C LYS A 69 16.13 -22.31 -0.52
N SER A 70 17.19 -21.54 -0.68
CA SER A 70 18.16 -21.70 -1.75
C SER A 70 19.54 -21.37 -1.21
N GLU A 71 20.57 -22.00 -1.78
CA GLU A 71 21.97 -21.61 -1.58
C GLU A 71 22.34 -20.27 -2.28
N GLY A 72 21.35 -19.55 -2.81
CA GLY A 72 21.51 -18.20 -3.36
C GLY A 72 20.30 -17.30 -3.10
N THR A 73 20.55 -16.00 -2.97
CA THR A 73 19.55 -14.95 -2.72
C THR A 73 18.63 -14.65 -3.92
N TYR A 74 18.87 -15.27 -5.07
CA TYR A 74 18.21 -14.97 -6.35
C TYR A 74 16.68 -15.05 -6.31
N LEU A 75 16.11 -16.16 -5.82
CA LEU A 75 14.66 -16.32 -5.82
C LEU A 75 13.99 -15.31 -4.88
N ASN A 76 14.65 -14.95 -3.78
CA ASN A 76 14.16 -13.91 -2.88
C ASN A 76 14.22 -12.52 -3.56
N SER A 77 15.33 -12.19 -4.24
CA SER A 77 15.45 -10.91 -4.94
C SER A 77 14.46 -10.76 -6.11
N VAL A 78 14.16 -11.85 -6.81
CA VAL A 78 13.11 -11.85 -7.86
C VAL A 78 11.74 -11.59 -7.26
N ILE A 79 11.40 -12.25 -6.14
CA ILE A 79 10.12 -12.02 -5.46
C ILE A 79 10.03 -10.58 -4.97
N GLU A 80 11.07 -10.06 -4.33
CA GLU A 80 11.13 -8.68 -3.82
C GLU A 80 10.98 -7.66 -4.96
N SER A 81 11.75 -7.79 -6.04
CA SER A 81 11.69 -6.88 -7.20
C SER A 81 10.35 -6.91 -7.95
N HIS A 82 9.66 -8.05 -7.98
CA HIS A 82 8.38 -8.22 -8.66
C HIS A 82 7.19 -8.28 -7.70
N THR A 83 7.34 -7.80 -6.46
CA THR A 83 6.29 -7.85 -5.43
C THR A 83 4.98 -7.22 -5.92
N GLU A 84 5.06 -6.06 -6.57
CA GLU A 84 3.88 -5.33 -7.07
C GLU A 84 3.17 -6.07 -8.21
N PHE A 85 3.92 -6.68 -9.11
CA PHE A 85 3.39 -7.51 -10.20
C PHE A 85 2.65 -8.74 -9.65
N ILE A 86 3.26 -9.42 -8.68
CA ILE A 86 2.66 -10.58 -8.01
C ILE A 86 1.39 -10.14 -7.28
N PHE A 87 1.48 -9.09 -6.46
CA PHE A 87 0.37 -8.53 -5.68
C PHE A 87 -0.83 -8.18 -6.56
N THR A 88 -0.60 -7.48 -7.66
CA THR A 88 -1.66 -7.04 -8.60
C THR A 88 -2.37 -8.24 -9.22
N THR A 89 -1.62 -9.31 -9.51
CA THR A 89 -2.17 -10.51 -10.16
C THR A 89 -2.93 -11.41 -9.18
N ILE A 90 -2.41 -11.60 -7.97
CA ILE A 90 -3.06 -12.46 -6.97
C ILE A 90 -4.10 -11.72 -6.14
N LYS A 91 -4.07 -10.38 -6.09
CA LYS A 91 -4.92 -9.53 -5.24
C LYS A 91 -4.86 -9.93 -3.77
N ALA A 92 -3.68 -10.24 -3.28
CA ALA A 92 -3.43 -10.62 -1.90
C ALA A 92 -2.02 -10.20 -1.46
N PRO A 93 -1.85 -9.80 -0.19
CA PRO A 93 -0.55 -9.47 0.36
C PRO A 93 0.38 -10.68 0.33
N LEU A 94 1.63 -10.42 -0.07
CA LEU A 94 2.73 -11.38 -0.06
C LEU A 94 3.73 -10.96 1.03
N LYS A 95 4.02 -11.85 1.98
CA LYS A 95 4.90 -11.58 3.13
C LYS A 95 5.99 -12.64 3.26
N PRO A 96 7.22 -12.29 3.67
CA PRO A 96 8.20 -13.28 4.07
C PRO A 96 7.76 -14.00 5.36
N TYR A 97 8.29 -15.19 5.61
CA TYR A 97 8.12 -15.89 6.89
C TYR A 97 8.77 -15.10 8.05
N PRO A 98 8.33 -15.31 9.31
CA PRO A 98 7.40 -16.34 9.79
C PRO A 98 5.91 -15.99 9.59
N VAL A 99 5.08 -17.04 9.57
CA VAL A 99 3.61 -16.88 9.61
C VAL A 99 3.22 -16.33 10.98
N SER A 100 2.36 -15.31 11.00
CA SER A 100 1.87 -14.73 12.26
C SER A 100 1.07 -15.78 13.05
N PRO A 101 1.30 -15.94 14.37
CA PRO A 101 0.64 -16.98 15.17
C PRO A 101 -0.88 -16.78 15.30
N SER A 102 -1.37 -15.57 15.05
CA SER A 102 -2.80 -15.23 15.03
C SER A 102 -3.50 -15.63 13.73
N ASP A 103 -2.75 -15.94 12.67
CA ASP A 103 -3.31 -16.21 11.35
C ASP A 103 -3.71 -17.67 11.21
N LYS A 104 -4.95 -17.92 10.74
CA LYS A 104 -5.45 -19.26 10.50
C LYS A 104 -4.87 -19.81 9.19
N VAL A 105 -3.91 -20.73 9.28
CA VAL A 105 -3.33 -21.43 8.13
C VAL A 105 -4.40 -22.25 7.40
N LEU A 106 -4.51 -22.04 6.08
CA LEU A 106 -5.39 -22.77 5.18
C LEU A 106 -4.66 -23.93 4.51
N ILE A 107 -3.46 -23.68 4.01
CA ILE A 107 -2.60 -24.69 3.39
C ILE A 107 -1.14 -24.23 3.46
N GLN A 108 -0.25 -25.20 3.55
CA GLN A 108 1.19 -25.02 3.45
C GLN A 108 1.72 -26.03 2.45
N GLU A 109 2.51 -25.57 1.48
CA GLU A 109 3.08 -26.43 0.46
C GLU A 109 4.52 -26.00 0.14
N LYS A 110 5.40 -27.00 0.00
CA LYS A 110 6.76 -26.81 -0.48
C LYS A 110 6.82 -27.23 -1.94
N THR A 111 7.38 -26.37 -2.77
CA THR A 111 7.50 -26.61 -4.21
C THR A 111 8.92 -26.29 -4.67
N GLN A 112 9.36 -26.92 -5.76
CA GLN A 112 10.63 -26.60 -6.37
C GLN A 112 10.39 -25.74 -7.62
N LEU A 113 11.10 -24.62 -7.69
CA LEU A 113 11.13 -23.73 -8.85
C LEU A 113 12.57 -23.68 -9.36
N LYS A 114 12.81 -24.27 -10.54
CA LYS A 114 14.10 -24.32 -11.23
C LYS A 114 15.33 -24.57 -10.32
N GLY A 115 15.20 -25.53 -9.39
CA GLY A 115 16.27 -25.95 -8.47
C GLY A 115 16.32 -25.22 -7.12
N SER A 116 15.43 -24.25 -6.87
CA SER A 116 15.25 -23.62 -5.56
C SER A 116 13.99 -24.14 -4.87
N GLU A 117 14.08 -24.42 -3.56
CA GLU A 117 12.90 -24.78 -2.75
C GLU A 117 12.16 -23.50 -2.34
N LEU A 118 10.87 -23.43 -2.66
CA LEU A 118 9.98 -22.36 -2.25
C LEU A 118 8.87 -22.96 -1.39
N GLU A 119 8.79 -22.49 -0.15
CA GLU A 119 7.73 -22.83 0.78
C GLU A 119 6.69 -21.71 0.79
N ILE A 120 5.42 -22.06 0.57
CA ILE A 120 4.29 -21.12 0.52
C ILE A 120 3.24 -21.54 1.53
N THR A 121 2.80 -20.61 2.39
CA THR A 121 1.66 -20.78 3.28
C THR A 121 0.57 -19.77 2.94
N LEU A 122 -0.67 -20.24 2.79
CA LEU A 122 -1.85 -19.40 2.70
C LEU A 122 -2.53 -19.34 4.06
N THR A 123 -2.87 -18.14 4.53
CA THR A 123 -3.69 -17.94 5.72
C THR A 123 -5.02 -17.27 5.36
N ARG A 124 -6.05 -17.52 6.16
CA ARG A 124 -7.35 -16.86 6.03
C ARG A 124 -7.30 -15.48 6.67
N GLY A 125 -7.84 -14.50 5.97
CA GLY A 125 -7.77 -13.09 6.32
C GLY A 125 -6.70 -12.40 5.49
N SER A 126 -7.05 -11.24 4.94
CA SER A 126 -6.08 -10.36 4.32
C SER A 126 -5.60 -9.40 5.41
N SER A 127 -4.38 -9.59 5.90
CA SER A 127 -3.70 -8.49 6.59
C SER A 127 -2.98 -7.67 5.52
N LEU A 128 -3.76 -7.14 4.56
CA LEU A 128 -3.32 -5.95 3.86
C LEU A 128 -2.97 -4.94 4.96
N PRO A 129 -1.75 -4.39 4.99
CA PRO A 129 -1.44 -3.37 5.97
C PRO A 129 -2.36 -2.19 5.66
N GLY A 130 -3.48 -2.13 6.36
CA GLY A 130 -4.34 -0.97 6.37
C GLY A 130 -3.58 0.22 6.93
N PRO A 131 -4.21 1.39 6.97
CA PRO A 131 -3.73 2.50 7.76
C PRO A 131 -3.32 2.05 9.17
N ALA A 132 -2.11 2.40 9.59
CA ALA A 132 -1.61 2.07 10.92
C ALA A 132 -2.47 2.71 12.03
N CYS A 133 -3.00 3.90 11.74
CA CYS A 133 -3.91 4.67 12.56
C CYS A 133 -5.38 4.42 12.18
N ALA A 134 -6.27 4.51 13.17
CA ALA A 134 -7.71 4.48 12.96
C ALA A 134 -8.16 5.63 12.05
N TYR A 135 -9.12 5.37 11.17
CA TYR A 135 -9.60 6.32 10.16
C TYR A 135 -11.09 6.13 9.87
N VAL A 136 -11.71 7.14 9.27
CA VAL A 136 -13.05 7.05 8.69
C VAL A 136 -13.04 7.60 7.27
N ASN A 137 -13.82 6.98 6.40
CA ASN A 137 -14.14 7.57 5.12
C ASN A 137 -15.22 8.63 5.32
N LEU A 138 -15.13 9.74 4.61
CA LEU A 138 -16.12 10.81 4.63
C LEU A 138 -16.74 10.93 3.25
N ASN A 139 -18.07 10.97 3.19
CA ASN A 139 -18.81 11.46 2.03
C ASN A 139 -19.53 12.75 2.43
N ILE A 140 -19.12 13.86 1.84
CA ILE A 140 -19.62 15.17 2.18
C ILE A 140 -20.62 15.60 1.11
N CYS A 141 -21.87 15.76 1.52
CA CYS A 141 -22.97 16.21 0.69
C CYS A 141 -23.38 17.61 1.18
N ALA A 142 -22.71 18.64 0.68
CA ALA A 142 -22.98 20.03 1.03
C ALA A 142 -23.00 20.90 -0.22
N ASN A 143 -23.90 21.89 -0.25
CA ASN A 143 -24.00 22.90 -1.33
C ASN A 143 -24.20 22.33 -2.75
N GLY A 144 -24.81 21.15 -2.90
CA GLY A 144 -25.05 20.51 -4.20
C GLY A 144 -23.82 19.82 -4.81
N SER A 145 -22.72 19.71 -4.06
CA SER A 145 -21.54 18.92 -4.43
C SER A 145 -21.37 17.73 -3.50
N GLU A 146 -21.01 16.58 -4.07
CA GLU A 146 -20.56 15.40 -3.34
C GLU A 146 -19.04 15.32 -3.41
N GLN A 147 -18.40 15.20 -2.24
CA GLN A 147 -16.94 15.06 -2.16
C GLN A 147 -16.57 13.95 -1.18
N GLY A 148 -15.78 13.00 -1.68
CA GLY A 148 -15.19 11.95 -0.87
C GLY A 148 -13.86 12.38 -0.25
N GLY A 149 -13.57 11.88 0.94
CA GLY A 149 -12.25 12.03 1.55
C GLY A 149 -12.06 11.09 2.73
N VAL A 150 -10.93 11.23 3.40
CA VAL A 150 -10.57 10.38 4.55
C VAL A 150 -10.20 11.26 5.73
N LEU A 151 -10.55 10.84 6.94
CA LEU A 151 -10.12 11.49 8.15
C LEU A 151 -9.48 10.48 9.10
N LEU A 152 -8.29 10.80 9.59
CA LEU A 152 -7.61 10.01 10.61
C LEU A 152 -8.20 10.37 11.98
N LEU A 153 -8.57 9.35 12.75
CA LEU A 153 -9.13 9.51 14.09
C LEU A 153 -8.05 9.62 15.16
N GLU A 154 -6.84 9.16 14.85
CA GLU A 154 -5.63 9.30 15.66
C GLU A 154 -4.44 9.43 14.70
N ASN A 155 -3.41 10.19 15.05
CA ASN A 155 -2.16 10.24 14.28
C ASN A 155 -1.07 11.02 15.05
N PRO A 156 0.01 10.39 15.52
CA PRO A 156 0.42 9.00 15.34
C PRO A 156 -0.46 8.03 16.14
N LYS A 157 -0.26 6.72 15.96
CA LYS A 157 -1.10 5.67 16.58
C LYS A 157 -1.10 5.80 18.10
N GLY A 158 -2.28 5.98 18.71
CA GLY A 158 -2.45 6.19 20.13
C GLY A 158 -2.55 7.66 20.56
N ASP A 159 -2.14 8.60 19.70
CA ASP A 159 -2.05 10.04 19.99
C ASP A 159 -2.98 10.90 19.12
N ASN A 160 -3.13 12.18 19.48
CA ASN A 160 -3.94 13.17 18.76
C ASN A 160 -5.36 12.70 18.42
N ARG A 161 -6.00 12.00 19.35
CA ARG A 161 -7.34 11.47 19.16
C ARG A 161 -8.33 12.58 18.83
N LEU A 162 -9.14 12.32 17.81
CA LEU A 162 -10.10 13.26 17.28
C LEU A 162 -11.43 13.15 18.02
N ASP A 163 -11.96 14.30 18.41
CA ASP A 163 -13.31 14.44 18.99
C ASP A 163 -14.29 14.91 17.93
N LEU A 164 -15.60 14.73 18.14
CA LEU A 164 -16.63 15.14 17.15
C LEU A 164 -16.57 16.64 16.82
N LEU A 165 -16.26 17.50 17.80
CA LEU A 165 -16.08 18.95 17.56
C LEU A 165 -14.89 19.26 16.66
N LYS A 166 -13.74 18.61 16.94
CA LYS A 166 -12.53 18.75 16.11
C LYS A 166 -12.77 18.18 14.72
N LEU A 167 -13.52 17.08 14.61
CA LEU A 167 -13.92 16.49 13.33
C LEU A 167 -14.67 17.50 12.47
N LYS A 168 -15.72 18.15 13.00
CA LYS A 168 -16.47 19.18 12.26
C LYS A 168 -15.57 20.34 11.83
N SER A 169 -14.65 20.77 12.70
CA SER A 169 -13.68 21.82 12.37
C SER A 169 -12.73 21.40 11.25
N VAL A 170 -12.21 20.17 11.29
CA VAL A 170 -11.28 19.67 10.26
C VAL A 170 -12.00 19.46 8.93
N VAL A 171 -13.24 18.94 8.95
CA VAL A 171 -14.06 18.82 7.74
C VAL A 171 -14.31 20.18 7.09
N THR A 172 -14.60 21.20 7.90
CA THR A 172 -14.78 22.58 7.40
C THR A 172 -13.49 23.10 6.73
N SER A 173 -12.34 22.86 7.35
CA SER A 173 -11.04 23.33 6.83
C SER A 173 -10.57 22.57 5.58
N ILE A 174 -10.71 21.24 5.54
CA ILE A 174 -10.22 20.41 4.43
C ILE A 174 -11.14 20.53 3.20
N PHE A 175 -12.45 20.55 3.42
CA PHE A 175 -13.45 20.48 2.34
C PHE A 175 -14.15 21.81 2.07
N GLY A 176 -13.76 22.89 2.77
CA GLY A 176 -14.24 24.26 2.49
C GLY A 176 -15.73 24.48 2.74
N VAL A 177 -16.36 23.67 3.60
CA VAL A 177 -17.80 23.73 3.86
C VAL A 177 -18.11 24.90 4.80
N LYS A 178 -18.77 25.95 4.30
CA LYS A 178 -19.02 27.20 5.06
C LYS A 178 -20.16 27.14 6.09
N ASN A 179 -20.66 25.95 6.45
CA ASN A 179 -21.86 25.83 7.28
C ASN A 179 -21.55 25.50 8.74
N THR A 180 -22.20 26.23 9.65
CA THR A 180 -22.05 26.11 11.10
C THR A 180 -22.76 24.89 11.70
N GLU A 181 -23.71 24.28 10.97
CA GLU A 181 -24.52 23.16 11.42
C GLU A 181 -24.28 21.90 10.56
N LEU A 182 -23.05 21.37 10.62
CA LEU A 182 -22.74 20.07 10.01
C LEU A 182 -23.30 18.95 10.90
N ALA A 183 -24.13 18.11 10.32
CA ALA A 183 -24.58 16.86 10.92
C ALA A 183 -23.76 15.70 10.34
N VAL A 184 -23.36 14.77 11.20
CA VAL A 184 -22.52 13.62 10.82
C VAL A 184 -23.32 12.36 11.07
N PHE A 185 -23.52 11.57 10.03
CA PHE A 185 -24.32 10.36 10.04
C PHE A 185 -23.45 9.14 9.80
N HIS A 186 -23.79 8.05 10.48
CA HIS A 186 -23.36 6.72 10.11
C HIS A 186 -24.63 5.95 9.70
N ASP A 187 -24.69 5.54 8.43
CA ASP A 187 -25.91 5.06 7.79
C ASP A 187 -27.06 6.10 7.94
N GLU A 188 -28.09 5.79 8.71
CA GLU A 188 -29.24 6.67 8.98
C GLU A 188 -29.19 7.33 10.36
N THR A 189 -28.18 7.00 11.18
CA THR A 189 -28.09 7.48 12.57
C THR A 189 -27.14 8.65 12.68
N GLU A 190 -27.61 9.76 13.24
CA GLU A 190 -26.76 10.90 13.56
C GLU A 190 -25.83 10.57 14.74
N ILE A 191 -24.54 10.78 14.55
CA ILE A 191 -23.52 10.59 15.57
C ILE A 191 -23.60 11.75 16.57
N GLN A 192 -23.77 11.41 17.84
CA GLN A 192 -23.80 12.37 18.93
C GLN A 192 -22.40 12.54 19.56
N ASN A 193 -22.20 13.63 20.32
CA ASN A 193 -20.91 13.96 20.95
C ASN A 193 -20.34 12.86 21.88
N GLN A 194 -21.16 11.94 22.38
CA GLN A 194 -20.75 10.88 23.30
C GLN A 194 -20.29 9.59 22.59
N THR A 195 -20.38 9.52 21.26
CA THR A 195 -19.99 8.33 20.50
C THR A 195 -18.47 8.25 20.41
N ASP A 196 -17.91 7.09 20.78
CA ASP A 196 -16.50 6.81 20.55
C ASP A 196 -16.22 6.64 19.05
N LEU A 197 -15.56 7.64 18.44
CA LEU A 197 -15.25 7.64 17.02
C LEU A 197 -14.32 6.48 16.63
N LEU A 198 -13.47 5.99 17.55
CA LEU A 198 -12.58 4.86 17.27
C LEU A 198 -13.35 3.58 16.96
N SER A 199 -14.55 3.41 17.53
CA SER A 199 -15.44 2.28 17.22
C SER A 199 -15.99 2.31 15.79
N LEU A 200 -15.89 3.46 15.11
CA LEU A 200 -16.29 3.67 13.73
C LEU A 200 -15.11 3.57 12.76
N SER A 201 -13.93 3.18 13.23
CA SER A 201 -12.76 3.02 12.38
C SER A 201 -13.02 2.07 11.20
N GLY A 202 -12.63 2.48 9.99
CA GLY A 202 -12.85 1.75 8.74
C GLY A 202 -14.25 1.90 8.15
N LYS A 203 -15.15 2.64 8.81
CA LYS A 203 -16.51 2.90 8.30
C LYS A 203 -16.57 4.20 7.51
N THR A 204 -17.67 4.36 6.78
CA THR A 204 -17.97 5.56 6.00
C THR A 204 -19.01 6.40 6.72
N LEU A 205 -18.68 7.67 6.96
CA LEU A 205 -19.57 8.65 7.57
C LEU A 205 -20.06 9.61 6.48
N CYS A 206 -21.33 9.99 6.55
CA CYS A 206 -21.86 11.04 5.70
C CYS A 206 -21.93 12.34 6.48
N VAL A 207 -21.43 13.42 5.90
CA VAL A 207 -21.53 14.76 6.48
C VAL A 207 -22.47 15.59 5.60
N THR A 208 -23.54 16.10 6.19
CA THR A 208 -24.54 16.89 5.48
C THR A 208 -24.79 18.22 6.18
N ALA A 209 -25.30 19.17 5.41
CA ALA A 209 -25.67 20.51 5.87
C ALA A 209 -27.21 20.63 6.08
N GLY A 210 -27.82 19.61 6.70
CA GLY A 210 -29.19 19.71 7.25
C GLY A 210 -30.17 18.58 6.89
N SER A 211 -30.02 17.90 5.75
CA SER A 211 -30.89 16.77 5.39
C SER A 211 -30.24 15.42 5.71
N ALA A 212 -31.04 14.44 6.11
CA ALA A 212 -30.58 13.06 6.23
C ALA A 212 -30.00 12.57 4.88
N PRO A 213 -28.90 11.81 4.91
CA PRO A 213 -28.25 11.35 3.68
C PRO A 213 -29.12 10.32 2.94
N SER A 214 -29.00 10.26 1.62
CA SER A 214 -29.45 9.11 0.83
C SER A 214 -28.54 7.91 1.11
N LEU A 215 -29.08 6.69 1.05
CA LEU A 215 -28.34 5.45 1.31
C LEU A 215 -27.08 5.37 0.45
N ILE A 216 -25.90 5.57 1.05
CA ILE A 216 -24.61 5.45 0.38
C ILE A 216 -24.10 4.04 0.62
N ASN A 217 -23.72 3.35 -0.46
CA ASN A 217 -23.05 2.06 -0.37
C ASN A 217 -21.80 2.18 0.52
N SER A 218 -21.79 1.45 1.63
CA SER A 218 -20.68 1.39 2.57
C SER A 218 -19.51 0.61 1.96
N SER A 219 -18.69 1.28 1.16
CA SER A 219 -17.38 0.72 0.79
C SER A 219 -16.47 0.75 2.02
N SER A 220 -16.01 -0.42 2.46
CA SER A 220 -15.04 -0.58 3.55
C SER A 220 -13.59 -0.27 3.15
N THR A 221 -13.36 0.11 1.89
CA THR A 221 -12.05 0.46 1.36
C THR A 221 -11.76 1.93 1.57
N LEU A 222 -10.55 2.25 2.05
CA LEU A 222 -10.06 3.62 2.19
C LEU A 222 -10.15 4.36 0.84
N LEU A 223 -10.76 5.54 0.84
CA LEU A 223 -11.00 6.29 -0.40
C LEU A 223 -9.70 6.92 -0.95
N CYS A 224 -8.89 7.53 -0.10
CA CYS A 224 -7.69 8.28 -0.50
C CYS A 224 -6.41 7.42 -0.47
N GLN A 225 -5.42 7.76 -1.29
CA GLN A 225 -4.09 7.14 -1.20
C GLN A 225 -3.39 7.49 0.12
N TYR A 226 -2.60 6.55 0.65
CA TYR A 226 -1.93 6.71 1.94
C TYR A 226 -0.61 5.93 2.00
N ILE A 227 0.20 6.27 2.99
CA ILE A 227 1.35 5.49 3.44
C ILE A 227 1.29 5.30 4.94
N ASN A 228 1.91 4.24 5.42
CA ASN A 228 2.22 4.08 6.82
C ASN A 228 3.62 4.64 7.10
N LEU A 229 3.80 5.28 8.24
CA LEU A 229 5.07 5.81 8.70
C LEU A 229 5.55 5.00 9.90
N GLN A 230 6.83 4.63 9.91
CA GLN A 230 7.48 3.98 11.03
C GLN A 230 8.70 4.80 11.44
N LEU A 231 8.71 5.34 12.65
CA LEU A 231 9.87 6.05 13.18
C LEU A 231 10.98 5.07 13.55
N LEU A 232 12.20 5.40 13.12
CA LEU A 232 13.43 4.67 13.40
C LEU A 232 14.45 5.55 14.11
N ASN A 233 15.18 4.96 15.06
CA ASN A 233 16.36 5.54 15.72
C ASN A 233 16.11 6.88 16.43
N ALA A 234 14.85 7.18 16.78
CA ALA A 234 14.46 8.35 17.55
C ALA A 234 13.15 8.08 18.31
N GLU A 235 12.95 8.83 19.38
CA GLU A 235 11.66 8.89 20.08
C GLU A 235 10.83 10.05 19.54
N PRO A 236 9.49 9.91 19.47
CA PRO A 236 8.62 11.02 19.11
C PRO A 236 8.78 12.18 20.10
N GLN A 237 8.56 13.41 19.62
CA GLN A 237 8.65 14.63 20.42
C GLN A 237 7.26 15.25 20.62
N GLU A 238 7.18 16.42 21.29
CA GLU A 238 5.91 17.14 21.53
C GLU A 238 4.86 16.31 22.32
N CYS A 239 5.31 15.52 23.31
CA CYS A 239 4.48 14.63 24.14
C CYS A 239 3.78 13.50 23.38
N LEU A 240 4.23 13.18 22.16
CA LEU A 240 3.74 12.04 21.39
C LEU A 240 4.46 10.77 21.83
N MET A 241 3.76 9.64 21.81
CA MET A 241 4.29 8.33 22.17
C MET A 241 4.26 7.35 20.99
N GLY A 242 3.45 7.62 19.97
CA GLY A 242 3.27 6.79 18.79
C GLY A 242 4.48 6.83 17.87
N THR A 243 5.13 5.68 17.69
CA THR A 243 6.23 5.47 16.74
C THR A 243 5.75 5.08 15.34
N VAL A 244 4.45 4.88 15.17
CA VAL A 244 3.81 4.51 13.91
C VAL A 244 2.71 5.49 13.58
N GLY A 245 2.61 5.94 12.34
CA GLY A 245 1.59 6.88 11.88
C GLY A 245 1.02 6.50 10.52
N THR A 246 -0.06 7.16 10.12
CA THR A 246 -0.58 7.11 8.75
C THR A 246 -0.47 8.49 8.14
N LEU A 247 -0.02 8.59 6.89
CA LEU A 247 -0.05 9.85 6.14
C LEU A 247 -0.87 9.67 4.86
N LEU A 248 -1.85 10.55 4.66
CA LEU A 248 -2.65 10.60 3.44
C LEU A 248 -1.85 11.32 2.36
N LEU A 249 -1.75 10.73 1.17
CA LEU A 249 -1.02 11.30 0.04
C LEU A 249 -1.86 12.31 -0.75
N GLU A 250 -3.18 12.22 -0.61
CA GLU A 250 -4.18 13.13 -1.17
C GLU A 250 -5.36 13.20 -0.20
N ASN A 251 -5.93 14.39 -0.02
CA ASN A 251 -7.16 14.59 0.75
C ASN A 251 -7.65 16.03 0.53
N PRO A 252 -8.85 16.28 -0.03
CA PRO A 252 -9.89 15.33 -0.45
C PRO A 252 -9.49 14.37 -1.60
N LEU A 253 -10.34 13.41 -1.93
CA LEU A 253 -10.07 12.42 -2.98
C LEU A 253 -9.69 13.09 -4.31
N GLY A 254 -8.53 12.74 -4.85
CA GLY A 254 -7.99 13.31 -6.10
C GLY A 254 -7.56 14.77 -6.03
N GLN A 255 -7.47 15.36 -4.83
CA GLN A 255 -7.07 16.75 -4.59
C GLN A 255 -5.92 16.82 -3.58
N ASN A 256 -5.18 17.94 -3.60
CA ASN A 256 -4.09 18.23 -2.67
C ASN A 256 -2.99 17.14 -2.63
N GLY A 257 -2.60 16.62 -3.79
CA GLY A 257 -1.52 15.63 -3.87
C GLY A 257 -0.21 16.17 -3.26
N LEU A 258 0.43 15.36 -2.41
CA LEU A 258 1.68 15.75 -1.75
C LEU A 258 2.87 15.79 -2.72
N THR A 259 3.71 16.82 -2.56
CA THR A 259 5.06 16.88 -3.15
C THR A 259 6.05 16.11 -2.27
N HIS A 260 7.25 15.81 -2.78
CA HIS A 260 8.30 15.15 -1.98
C HIS A 260 8.72 15.97 -0.75
N GLN A 261 8.85 17.29 -0.89
CA GLN A 261 9.12 18.17 0.25
C GLN A 261 7.95 18.21 1.24
N GLY A 262 6.71 18.20 0.75
CA GLY A 262 5.51 18.09 1.58
C GLY A 262 5.45 16.77 2.34
N LEU A 263 5.89 15.67 1.72
CA LEU A 263 5.98 14.34 2.33
C LEU A 263 6.93 14.35 3.53
N LEU A 264 8.13 14.92 3.37
CA LEU A 264 9.09 15.08 4.47
C LEU A 264 8.52 15.94 5.60
N TYR A 265 7.93 17.08 5.25
CA TYR A 265 7.38 18.02 6.23
C TYR A 265 6.24 17.40 7.04
N GLU A 266 5.27 16.76 6.38
CA GLU A 266 4.15 16.12 7.07
C GLU A 266 4.60 14.89 7.86
N ALA A 267 5.56 14.10 7.36
CA ALA A 267 6.14 13.00 8.13
C ALA A 267 6.84 13.48 9.42
N ALA A 268 7.57 14.60 9.35
CA ALA A 268 8.17 15.24 10.53
C ALA A 268 7.11 15.66 11.55
N LYS A 269 6.04 16.28 11.05
CA LYS A 269 4.93 16.79 11.85
C LYS A 269 4.16 15.68 12.56
N VAL A 270 4.00 14.50 11.94
CA VAL A 270 3.35 13.34 12.56
C VAL A 270 4.06 12.91 13.85
N PHE A 271 5.39 13.00 13.91
CA PHE A 271 6.16 12.59 15.10
C PHE A 271 6.67 13.75 15.97
N GLY A 272 6.22 14.99 15.70
CA GLY A 272 6.67 16.19 16.44
C GLY A 272 8.12 16.62 16.15
N LEU A 273 8.70 16.17 15.03
CA LEU A 273 10.11 16.34 14.68
C LEU A 273 10.37 17.52 13.74
N ARG A 274 9.55 18.57 13.77
CA ARG A 274 9.60 19.70 12.80
C ARG A 274 10.95 20.41 12.74
N SER A 275 11.74 20.37 13.82
CA SER A 275 13.05 21.02 13.92
C SER A 275 14.22 20.10 13.56
N ARG A 276 13.98 18.82 13.25
CA ARG A 276 15.03 17.82 12.96
C ARG A 276 15.13 17.58 11.46
N LYS A 277 16.33 17.21 10.99
CA LYS A 277 16.51 16.71 9.63
C LYS A 277 16.21 15.22 9.61
N LEU A 278 15.44 14.79 8.62
CA LEU A 278 14.98 13.41 8.48
C LEU A 278 15.16 12.92 7.04
N LYS A 279 15.32 11.60 6.93
CA LYS A 279 15.34 10.85 5.69
C LYS A 279 14.28 9.77 5.72
N LEU A 280 13.75 9.45 4.54
CA LEU A 280 12.70 8.46 4.36
C LEU A 280 13.25 7.26 3.60
N PHE A 281 12.90 6.06 4.03
CA PHE A 281 13.37 4.81 3.44
C PHE A 281 12.20 3.85 3.16
N LEU A 282 12.35 2.99 2.15
CA LEU A 282 11.39 1.91 1.86
C LEU A 282 11.62 0.67 2.72
N ASN A 283 12.74 0.62 3.44
CA ASN A 283 13.11 -0.52 4.26
C ASN A 283 13.74 -0.11 5.60
N GLU A 284 13.61 -1.00 6.57
CA GLU A 284 14.12 -0.80 7.93
C GLU A 284 15.65 -0.69 7.98
N THR A 285 16.36 -1.39 7.09
CA THR A 285 17.83 -1.39 7.02
C THR A 285 18.42 -0.13 6.39
N GLN A 286 17.58 0.85 6.00
CA GLN A 286 17.99 2.15 5.45
C GLN A 286 18.83 2.07 4.17
N THR A 287 18.67 1.01 3.38
CA THR A 287 19.42 0.86 2.11
C THR A 287 18.69 1.42 0.90
N GLN A 288 17.37 1.62 0.99
CA GLN A 288 16.54 2.17 -0.09
C GLN A 288 15.95 3.52 0.32
N GLU A 289 16.70 4.61 0.07
CA GLU A 289 16.27 5.99 0.35
C GLU A 289 15.22 6.46 -0.66
N ILE A 290 14.19 7.16 -0.18
CA ILE A 290 13.16 7.78 -1.03
C ILE A 290 13.66 9.14 -1.50
N THR A 291 14.21 9.19 -2.71
CA THR A 291 14.68 10.42 -3.36
C THR A 291 13.55 11.13 -4.10
N GLU A 292 13.82 12.36 -4.57
CA GLU A 292 12.86 13.17 -5.34
C GLU A 292 12.44 12.52 -6.68
N ASP A 293 13.23 11.56 -7.17
CA ASP A 293 12.98 10.84 -8.42
C ASP A 293 11.83 9.83 -8.30
N ILE A 294 11.49 9.42 -7.07
CA ILE A 294 10.42 8.43 -6.83
C ILE A 294 9.09 9.17 -6.71
N PRO A 295 8.12 8.92 -7.62
CA PRO A 295 6.82 9.58 -7.54
C PRO A 295 6.09 9.18 -6.25
N VAL A 296 5.58 10.15 -5.50
CA VAL A 296 4.87 9.89 -4.22
C VAL A 296 3.70 8.90 -4.40
N LYS A 297 3.05 8.89 -5.57
CA LYS A 297 1.97 7.95 -5.90
C LYS A 297 2.38 6.48 -5.88
N THR A 298 3.64 6.15 -6.20
CA THR A 298 4.15 4.77 -6.17
C THR A 298 4.40 4.26 -4.75
N LEU A 299 4.25 5.14 -3.76
CA LEU A 299 4.37 4.79 -2.34
C LEU A 299 3.04 4.32 -1.75
N ASN A 300 1.92 4.44 -2.47
CA ASN A 300 0.60 4.10 -1.95
C ASN A 300 0.57 2.70 -1.32
N MET A 301 -0.02 2.60 -0.12
CA MET A 301 -0.13 1.40 0.72
C MET A 301 1.21 0.82 1.21
N LYS A 302 2.33 1.53 1.05
CA LYS A 302 3.64 1.10 1.58
C LYS A 302 3.88 1.65 2.98
N THR A 303 4.77 0.97 3.70
CA THR A 303 5.36 1.50 4.94
C THR A 303 6.65 2.22 4.59
N VAL A 304 6.73 3.48 5.00
CA VAL A 304 7.90 4.34 4.87
C VAL A 304 8.54 4.48 6.24
N TYR A 305 9.84 4.25 6.29
CA TYR A 305 10.63 4.32 7.50
C TYR A 305 11.26 5.71 7.62
N VAL A 306 10.98 6.40 8.71
CA VAL A 306 11.47 7.75 8.99
C VAL A 306 12.70 7.65 9.90
N SER A 307 13.85 8.06 9.40
CA SER A 307 15.08 8.12 10.21
C SER A 307 15.48 9.57 10.46
N VAL A 308 15.80 9.87 11.72
CA VAL A 308 16.30 11.19 12.13
C VAL A 308 17.82 11.22 11.96
N LEU A 309 18.32 12.24 11.28
CA LEU A 309 19.75 12.45 11.14
C LEU A 309 20.32 13.01 12.44
N PRO A 310 21.50 12.53 12.90
CA PRO A 310 22.14 13.06 14.08
C PRO A 310 22.48 14.54 13.89
N THR A 311 22.23 15.34 14.92
CA THR A 311 22.58 16.76 14.93
C THR A 311 23.97 16.93 15.52
N THR A 312 24.68 17.98 15.13
CA THR A 312 26.01 18.32 15.69
C THR A 312 26.06 18.55 17.20
N ALA A 313 24.91 18.53 17.90
CA ALA A 313 24.81 18.60 19.36
C ALA A 313 24.78 17.21 20.04
N ASP A 314 24.69 16.13 19.26
CA ASP A 314 24.59 14.74 19.75
C ASP A 314 25.96 14.00 19.70
N PHE A 315 27.06 14.73 19.46
CA PHE A 315 28.46 14.25 19.48
C PHE A 315 29.31 15.02 20.49
#